data_AF-A0A9W7T6T1-F1
#
_entry.id   AF-A0A9W7T6T1-F1
#
_cell.length_a   1.000
_cell.length_b   1.000
_cell.length_c   1.000
_cell.angle_alpha   90.00
_cell.angle_beta   90.00
_cell.angle_gamma   90.00
#
_symmetry.space_group_name_H-M   'P 1'
#
loop_
_entity.id
_entity.type
_entity.pdbx_description
1 polymer ?
#
loop_
_entity_poly.entity_id
_entity_poly.type
_entity_poly.pdbx_seq_one_letter_code
_entity_poly.pdbx_strand_id
1 'polypeptide(L)'
;MSEYAPTQKGALKLKGVQLPSKKKKKKDKERKNLEQQMLASQTEEEGIENGHVDKRTPAQMAFDKVQEKRQMERILKKASKTHKRRVEDFNRHLDALTEHYDIPKVSWTK
;
A
#
# COMPACT_ATOMS: atom_id res chain seq x y z
N MET A 1 -7.25 45.01 -44.96
CA MET A 1 -6.42 44.63 -43.80
C MET A 1 -6.93 43.28 -43.31
N SER A 2 -6.22 42.17 -43.51
CA SER A 2 -6.65 40.85 -43.04
C SER A 2 -6.22 40.67 -41.58
N GLU A 3 -7.20 40.66 -40.69
CA GLU A 3 -7.07 40.78 -39.23
C GLU A 3 -6.67 39.47 -38.52
N TYR A 4 -6.16 38.47 -39.24
CA TYR A 4 -5.76 37.19 -38.66
C TYR A 4 -4.40 36.74 -39.21
N ALA A 5 -3.35 37.12 -38.48
CA ALA A 5 -2.02 36.54 -38.63
C ALA A 5 -2.03 35.06 -38.17
N PRO A 6 -1.15 34.18 -38.71
CA PRO A 6 -1.07 32.80 -38.27
C PRO A 6 -0.59 32.74 -36.82
N THR A 7 -1.50 32.45 -35.88
CA THR A 7 -1.16 32.18 -34.48
C THR A 7 -0.39 30.87 -34.38
N GLN A 8 0.80 30.88 -33.76
CA GLN A 8 1.56 29.67 -33.47
C GLN A 8 0.74 28.73 -32.56
N LYS A 9 0.25 27.62 -33.11
CA LYS A 9 -0.48 26.57 -32.38
C LYS A 9 0.45 25.58 -31.66
N GLY A 10 1.46 26.09 -30.94
CA GLY A 10 2.45 25.28 -30.22
C GLY A 10 2.43 25.58 -28.72
N ALA A 11 2.74 24.56 -27.89
CA ALA A 11 2.84 24.74 -26.45
C ALA A 11 3.93 25.77 -26.09
N LEU A 12 3.55 26.81 -25.33
CA LEU A 12 4.43 27.92 -24.93
C LEU A 12 5.62 27.40 -24.10
N LYS A 13 6.83 27.51 -24.66
CA LYS A 13 8.07 27.14 -23.96
C LYS A 13 8.68 28.37 -23.29
N LEU A 14 8.43 28.53 -21.99
CA LEU A 14 9.04 29.57 -21.16
C LEU A 14 10.48 29.21 -20.82
N LYS A 15 11.44 30.05 -21.21
CA LYS A 15 12.85 29.86 -20.91
C LYS A 15 13.06 30.07 -19.40
N GLY A 16 13.41 29.00 -18.69
CA GLY A 16 13.66 29.02 -17.23
C GLY A 16 12.71 28.16 -16.39
N VAL A 17 11.61 27.64 -16.95
CA VAL A 17 10.67 26.78 -16.20
C VAL A 17 10.87 25.31 -16.59
N GLN A 18 11.31 24.48 -15.64
CA GLN A 18 11.35 23.02 -15.84
C GLN A 18 9.91 22.47 -15.86
N LEU A 19 9.43 22.11 -17.05
CA LEU A 19 8.14 21.42 -17.21
C LEU A 19 8.15 20.04 -16.49
N PRO A 20 7.02 19.58 -15.91
CA PRO A 20 6.94 18.34 -15.13
C PRO A 20 7.06 17.05 -15.95
N SER A 21 7.50 17.11 -17.21
CA SER A 21 7.64 15.95 -18.10
C SER A 21 8.61 14.90 -17.54
N LYS A 22 9.66 15.32 -16.82
CA LYS A 22 10.57 14.39 -16.13
C LYS A 22 9.88 13.60 -15.00
N LYS A 23 8.95 14.21 -14.25
CA LYS A 23 8.18 13.51 -13.20
C LYS A 23 7.16 12.52 -13.78
N LYS A 24 6.44 12.89 -14.86
CA LYS A 24 5.54 11.96 -15.56
C LYS A 24 6.30 10.76 -16.16
N LYS A 25 7.43 11.00 -16.83
CA LYS A 25 8.25 9.91 -17.41
C LYS A 25 8.83 8.96 -16.35
N LYS A 26 9.17 9.47 -15.15
CA LYS A 26 9.63 8.62 -14.03
C LYS A 26 8.50 7.74 -13.49
N LYS A 27 7.30 8.30 -13.29
CA LYS A 27 6.12 7.55 -12.81
C LYS A 27 5.68 6.45 -13.79
N ASP A 28 5.70 6.73 -15.10
CA ASP A 28 5.35 5.72 -16.10
C ASP A 28 6.40 4.59 -16.20
N LYS A 29 7.69 4.92 -15.98
CA LYS A 29 8.75 3.90 -15.91
C LYS A 29 8.60 3.01 -14.68
N GLU A 30 8.28 3.58 -13.52
CA GLU A 30 8.03 2.81 -12.29
C GLU A 30 6.81 1.89 -12.42
N ARG A 31 5.69 2.38 -13.00
CA ARG A 31 4.50 1.53 -13.24
C ARG A 31 4.82 0.35 -14.17
N LYS A 32 5.54 0.59 -15.27
CA LYS A 32 5.97 -0.48 -16.18
C LYS A 32 6.90 -1.50 -15.51
N ASN A 33 7.78 -1.03 -14.62
CA ASN A 33 8.68 -1.92 -13.89
C ASN A 33 7.90 -2.80 -12.89
N LEU A 34 6.92 -2.22 -12.18
CA LEU A 34 6.01 -2.96 -11.30
C LEU A 34 5.17 -4.00 -12.06
N GLU A 35 4.66 -3.63 -13.23
CA GLU A 35 3.86 -4.52 -14.09
C GLU A 35 4.71 -5.67 -14.65
N GLN A 36 5.94 -5.40 -15.07
CA GLN A 36 6.90 -6.44 -15.48
C GLN A 36 7.28 -7.37 -14.32
N GLN A 37 7.43 -6.85 -13.11
CA GLN A 37 7.75 -7.64 -11.93
C GLN A 37 6.58 -8.55 -11.52
N MET A 38 5.34 -8.07 -11.67
CA MET A 38 4.12 -8.88 -11.46
C MET A 38 3.94 -9.95 -12.54
N LEU A 39 4.24 -9.63 -13.79
CA LEU A 39 4.18 -10.60 -14.89
C LEU A 39 5.24 -11.68 -14.72
N ALA A 40 6.48 -11.31 -14.39
CA ALA A 40 7.57 -12.27 -14.15
C ALA A 40 7.28 -13.22 -12.97
N SER A 41 6.63 -12.74 -11.92
CA SER A 41 6.22 -13.61 -10.80
C SER A 41 5.10 -14.57 -11.18
N GLN A 42 4.18 -14.18 -12.08
CA GLN A 42 3.17 -15.11 -12.63
C GLN A 42 3.81 -16.17 -13.54
N THR A 43 4.76 -15.82 -14.40
CA THR A 43 5.41 -16.80 -15.29
C THR A 43 6.31 -17.79 -14.55
N GLU A 44 6.92 -17.38 -13.42
CA GLU A 44 7.67 -18.29 -12.55
C GLU A 44 6.76 -19.29 -11.82
N GLU A 45 5.52 -18.92 -11.52
CA GLU A 45 4.52 -19.84 -10.93
C GLU A 45 3.96 -20.84 -11.98
N GLU A 46 3.74 -20.41 -13.23
CA GLU A 46 3.24 -21.29 -14.30
C GLU A 46 4.32 -22.26 -14.85
N GLY A 47 5.62 -21.98 -14.66
CA GLY A 47 6.72 -22.83 -15.13
C GLY A 47 7.08 -24.03 -14.23
N ILE A 48 6.53 -24.12 -13.01
CA ILE A 48 6.90 -25.12 -11.99
C ILE A 48 5.89 -26.27 -11.90
N GLU A 49 4.87 -26.31 -12.75
CA GLU A 49 3.73 -27.22 -12.57
C GLU A 49 4.00 -28.70 -12.94
N ASN A 50 5.14 -29.05 -13.56
CA ASN A 50 5.37 -30.40 -14.07
C ASN A 50 6.38 -31.27 -13.27
N GLY A 51 6.69 -30.95 -12.01
CA GLY A 51 7.56 -31.83 -11.22
C GLY A 51 7.89 -31.48 -9.78
N HIS A 52 7.21 -30.51 -9.16
CA HIS A 52 7.46 -30.20 -7.74
C HIS A 52 6.67 -31.15 -6.84
N VAL A 53 7.29 -32.28 -6.47
CA VAL A 53 6.76 -33.13 -5.39
C VAL A 53 6.89 -32.35 -4.08
N ASP A 54 5.75 -31.99 -3.49
CA ASP A 54 5.72 -31.28 -2.21
C ASP A 54 6.40 -32.14 -1.13
N LYS A 55 7.58 -31.70 -0.69
CA LYS A 55 8.39 -32.40 0.32
C LYS A 55 7.93 -32.10 1.74
N ARG A 56 6.85 -31.33 1.91
CA ARG A 56 6.33 -30.95 3.22
C ARG A 56 5.78 -32.16 3.97
N THR A 57 6.00 -32.17 5.27
CA THR A 57 5.41 -33.17 6.15
C THR A 57 3.90 -32.94 6.27
N PRO A 58 3.09 -33.97 6.63
CA PRO A 58 1.66 -33.79 6.86
C PRO A 58 1.33 -32.70 7.89
N ALA A 59 2.19 -32.54 8.91
CA ALA A 59 2.07 -31.48 9.90
C ALA A 59 2.33 -30.08 9.32
N GLN A 60 3.33 -29.95 8.44
CA GLN A 60 3.61 -28.69 7.74
C GLN A 60 2.45 -28.31 6.81
N MET A 61 1.95 -29.26 6.03
CA MET A 61 0.78 -29.04 5.16
C MET A 61 -0.46 -28.59 5.95
N ALA A 62 -0.71 -29.20 7.12
CA ALA A 62 -1.82 -28.80 7.98
C ALA A 62 -1.62 -27.37 8.54
N PHE A 63 -0.40 -27.03 8.95
CA PHE A 63 -0.07 -25.69 9.43
C PHE A 63 -0.25 -24.62 8.35
N ASP A 64 0.20 -24.90 7.12
CA ASP A 64 0.10 -23.97 5.99
C ASP A 64 -1.35 -23.72 5.61
N LYS A 65 -2.18 -24.77 5.55
CA LYS A 65 -3.63 -24.63 5.34
C LYS A 65 -4.30 -23.76 6.42
N VAL A 66 -3.86 -23.86 7.68
CA VAL A 66 -4.38 -23.02 8.77
C VAL A 66 -3.87 -21.59 8.66
N GLN A 67 -2.60 -21.40 8.28
CA GLN A 67 -2.00 -20.10 7.99
C GLN A 67 -2.77 -19.39 6.87
N GLU A 68 -2.99 -20.04 5.74
CA GLU A 68 -3.72 -19.49 4.58
C GLU A 68 -5.13 -19.01 4.99
N LYS A 69 -5.88 -19.85 5.73
CA LYS A 69 -7.19 -19.46 6.28
C LYS A 69 -7.11 -18.20 7.14
N ARG A 70 -6.17 -18.15 8.08
CA ARG A 70 -5.97 -16.97 8.96
C ARG A 70 -5.47 -15.75 8.18
N GLN A 71 -4.69 -15.95 7.13
CA GLN A 71 -4.18 -14.87 6.28
C GLN A 71 -5.34 -14.22 5.52
N MET A 72 -6.24 -15.00 4.93
CA MET A 72 -7.45 -14.47 4.28
C MET A 72 -8.29 -13.63 5.24
N GLU A 73 -8.54 -14.14 6.45
CA GLU A 73 -9.27 -13.39 7.49
C GLU A 73 -8.55 -12.08 7.88
N ARG A 74 -7.22 -12.12 8.04
CA ARG A 74 -6.41 -10.94 8.36
C ARG A 74 -6.43 -9.92 7.23
N ILE A 75 -6.37 -10.36 5.98
CA ILE A 75 -6.46 -9.50 4.80
C ILE A 75 -7.81 -8.80 4.78
N LEU A 76 -8.90 -9.56 4.92
CA LEU A 76 -10.25 -9.00 4.95
C LEU A 76 -10.43 -7.99 6.09
N LYS A 77 -9.95 -8.32 7.29
CA LYS A 77 -10.00 -7.42 8.46
C LYS A 77 -9.18 -6.15 8.24
N LYS A 78 -7.97 -6.24 7.68
CA LYS A 78 -7.14 -5.07 7.36
C LYS A 78 -7.78 -4.20 6.27
N ALA A 79 -8.39 -4.82 5.25
CA ALA A 79 -9.09 -4.11 4.18
C ALA A 79 -10.37 -3.41 4.66
N SER A 80 -11.05 -3.98 5.66
CA SER A 80 -12.32 -3.42 6.18
C SER A 80 -12.21 -2.01 6.76
N LYS A 81 -11.03 -1.60 7.27
CA LYS A 81 -10.83 -0.30 7.92
C LYS A 81 -9.76 0.51 7.20
N THR A 82 -10.14 1.71 6.77
CA THR A 82 -9.20 2.72 6.29
C THR A 82 -8.22 3.12 7.39
N HIS A 83 -7.04 3.64 7.01
CA HIS A 83 -6.05 4.10 7.97
C HIS A 83 -6.60 5.19 8.90
N LYS A 84 -7.34 6.16 8.34
CA LYS A 84 -7.98 7.24 9.11
C LYS A 84 -8.90 6.68 10.20
N ARG A 85 -9.76 5.72 9.85
CA ARG A 85 -10.67 5.08 10.83
C ARG A 85 -9.93 4.28 11.90
N ARG A 86 -8.79 3.66 11.55
CA ARG A 86 -7.91 3.00 12.54
C ARG A 86 -7.30 4.01 13.52
N VAL A 87 -6.89 5.18 13.05
CA VAL A 87 -6.37 6.26 13.89
C VAL A 87 -7.46 6.83 14.78
N GLU A 88 -8.66 7.06 14.24
CA GLU A 88 -9.82 7.51 15.02
C GLU A 88 -10.22 6.48 16.10
N ASP A 89 -10.30 5.19 15.75
CA ASP A 89 -10.55 4.10 16.71
C ASP A 89 -9.49 4.10 17.83
N PHE A 90 -8.22 4.28 17.47
CA PHE A 90 -7.10 4.32 18.42
C PHE A 90 -7.19 5.54 19.34
N ASN A 91 -7.45 6.72 18.79
CA ASN A 91 -7.59 7.93 19.59
C ASN A 91 -8.78 7.84 20.54
N ARG A 92 -9.92 7.29 20.09
CA ARG A 92 -11.07 7.03 20.97
C ARG A 92 -10.73 6.04 22.09
N HIS A 93 -9.90 5.04 21.81
CA HIS A 93 -9.45 4.10 22.84
C HIS A 93 -8.53 4.79 23.87
N LEU A 94 -7.61 5.64 23.42
CA LEU A 94 -6.74 6.41 24.30
C LEU A 94 -7.50 7.40 25.17
N ASP A 95 -8.52 8.06 24.62
CA ASP A 95 -9.38 9.01 25.35
C ASP A 95 -10.20 8.31 26.44
N ALA A 96 -10.59 7.05 26.20
CA ALA A 96 -11.29 6.23 27.19
C ALA A 96 -10.36 5.57 28.23
N LEU A 97 -9.03 5.58 28.03
CA LEU A 97 -8.10 5.00 28.98
C LEU A 97 -7.92 5.93 30.18
N THR A 98 -7.84 5.32 31.36
CA THR A 98 -7.61 6.06 32.61
C THR A 98 -6.21 6.66 32.61
N GLU A 99 -6.11 7.96 32.93
CA GLU A 99 -4.81 8.63 33.10
C GLU A 99 -3.98 8.01 34.24
N HIS A 100 -4.65 7.52 35.28
CA HIS A 100 -4.04 6.95 36.48
C HIS A 100 -4.42 5.47 36.60
N TYR A 101 -3.41 4.61 36.76
CA TYR A 101 -3.58 3.15 36.87
C TYR A 101 -3.63 2.64 38.31
N ASP A 102 -3.50 3.54 39.29
CA ASP A 102 -3.52 3.21 40.71
C ASP A 102 -4.21 4.32 41.51
N ILE A 103 -4.72 3.96 42.68
CA ILE A 103 -5.49 4.86 43.53
C ILE A 103 -4.52 5.81 44.24
N PRO A 104 -4.77 7.14 44.20
CA PRO A 104 -3.93 8.08 44.92
C PRO A 104 -3.96 7.77 46.43
N LYS A 105 -2.80 7.91 47.09
CA LYS A 105 -2.67 7.70 48.54
C LYS A 105 -3.46 8.77 49.30
N VAL A 106 -3.95 8.42 50.49
CA VAL A 106 -4.81 9.31 51.30
C VAL A 106 -4.10 10.62 51.71
N SER A 107 -2.78 10.61 51.86
CA SER A 107 -1.96 11.80 52.12
C SER A 107 -1.43 12.49 50.85
N TRP A 108 -1.82 12.02 49.66
CA TRP A 108 -1.37 12.61 48.40
C TRP A 108 -2.01 13.98 48.22
N THR A 109 -1.20 15.02 48.40
CA THR A 109 -1.52 16.40 48.06
C THR A 109 -0.81 16.74 46.76
N LYS A 110 -1.45 17.58 45.93
CA LYS A 110 -0.99 17.90 44.58
C LYS A 110 0.19 18.87 44.58
#